data_AF-A0A841HT79-F1
#
_entry.id   AF-A0A841HT79-F1
#
_cell.length_a   1.000
_cell.length_b   1.000
_cell.length_c   1.000
_cell.angle_alpha   90.00
_cell.angle_beta   90.00
_cell.angle_gamma   90.00
#
_symmetry.space_group_name_H-M   'P 1'
#
loop_
_entity.id
_entity.type
_entity.pdbx_description
1 polymer ?
#
loop_
_entity_poly.entity_id
_entity_poly.type
_entity_poly.pdbx_seq_one_letter_code
_entity_poly.pdbx_strand_id
1 'polypeptide(L)'
;MNQATTVRSACLAIVVLSGVLGTGNAQTPGSATNATLKGAFSVQAEEECVHSSTFGPPPVLEALGPTVMENITIQGTLTLNGDGTGEFVGRSASITTIAIASPVQQSTLRCPVTYSMDRGGVVSLERTCTGTVTRGSLSVGAQVWTASAVRLEGRFHSVTGALQLADTALEIETITSFRGARTPRLCTRAWSAFRIERPR
;
A
#
# COMPACT_ATOMS: atom_id res chain seq x y z
N MET A 1 6.31 -43.00 38.73
CA MET A 1 5.24 -41.97 38.71
C MET A 1 5.15 -41.42 37.29
N ASN A 2 4.01 -41.70 36.66
CA ASN A 2 3.37 -41.10 35.48
C ASN A 2 4.14 -41.05 34.14
N GLN A 3 4.03 -42.14 33.38
CA GLN A 3 4.03 -42.10 31.91
C GLN A 3 2.67 -41.54 31.45
N ALA A 4 2.69 -40.51 30.60
CA ALA A 4 1.52 -39.99 29.93
C ALA A 4 1.48 -40.51 28.48
N THR A 5 0.65 -41.51 28.26
CA THR A 5 0.26 -42.04 26.96
C THR A 5 -0.73 -41.06 26.31
N THR A 6 -0.34 -40.45 25.19
CA THR A 6 -1.29 -39.72 24.34
C THR A 6 -1.55 -40.54 23.08
N VAL A 7 -2.71 -41.19 23.04
CA VAL A 7 -3.33 -41.76 21.85
C VAL A 7 -4.51 -40.87 21.50
N ARG A 8 -4.62 -40.47 20.22
CA ARG A 8 -5.81 -40.04 19.46
C ARG A 8 -5.33 -39.15 18.31
N SER A 9 -5.84 -39.16 17.09
CA SER A 9 -6.84 -39.98 16.41
C SER A 9 -6.71 -39.54 14.95
N ALA A 10 -6.45 -40.45 14.02
CA ALA A 10 -6.43 -40.12 12.59
C ALA A 10 -7.88 -39.94 12.11
N CYS A 11 -8.33 -38.70 11.90
CA CYS A 11 -9.56 -38.44 11.17
C CYS A 11 -9.25 -38.45 9.66
N LEU A 12 -9.48 -39.61 9.07
CA LEU A 12 -9.53 -39.83 7.63
C LEU A 12 -10.78 -39.12 7.09
N ALA A 13 -10.64 -38.04 6.32
CA ALA A 13 -11.74 -37.47 5.56
C ALA A 13 -11.63 -37.92 4.10
N ILE A 14 -12.40 -38.97 3.78
CA ILE A 14 -12.67 -39.41 2.41
C ILE A 14 -13.56 -38.34 1.77
N VAL A 15 -13.02 -37.57 0.82
CA VAL A 15 -13.84 -36.72 -0.05
C VAL A 15 -14.28 -37.58 -1.23
N VAL A 16 -15.53 -38.01 -1.18
CA VAL A 16 -16.22 -38.71 -2.26
C VAL A 16 -16.44 -37.72 -3.41
N LEU A 17 -15.82 -38.02 -4.56
CA LEU A 17 -16.18 -37.45 -5.86
C LEU A 17 -17.61 -37.88 -6.19
N SER A 18 -18.55 -36.94 -6.12
CA SER A 18 -19.86 -37.06 -6.76
C SER A 18 -19.92 -36.06 -7.90
N GLY A 19 -19.76 -36.58 -9.12
CA GLY A 19 -20.00 -35.83 -10.34
C GLY A 19 -21.47 -35.45 -10.44
N VAL A 20 -21.72 -34.14 -10.56
CA VAL A 20 -22.95 -33.62 -11.16
C VAL A 20 -22.53 -33.00 -12.48
N LEU A 21 -22.75 -33.75 -13.56
CA LEU A 21 -22.79 -33.24 -14.93
C LEU A 21 -23.97 -32.27 -15.03
N GLY A 22 -23.77 -31.04 -14.56
CA GLY A 22 -24.62 -29.92 -14.88
C GLY A 22 -24.18 -29.37 -16.23
N THR A 23 -25.01 -29.54 -17.27
CA THR A 23 -24.98 -28.71 -18.47
C THR A 23 -25.37 -27.29 -18.09
N GLY A 24 -24.47 -26.59 -17.40
CA GLY A 24 -24.57 -25.18 -17.12
C GLY A 24 -24.00 -24.44 -18.31
N ASN A 25 -24.88 -23.75 -19.03
CA ASN A 25 -24.53 -22.81 -20.09
C ASN A 25 -23.22 -22.11 -19.74
N ALA A 26 -22.22 -22.25 -20.62
CA ALA A 26 -21.09 -21.36 -20.65
C ALA A 26 -21.67 -19.94 -20.72
N GLN A 27 -21.74 -19.28 -19.57
CA GLN A 27 -21.87 -17.84 -19.52
C GLN A 27 -20.60 -17.35 -20.19
N THR A 28 -20.75 -16.98 -21.46
CA THR A 28 -19.90 -15.99 -22.13
C THR A 28 -19.49 -14.99 -21.05
N PRO A 29 -18.20 -14.68 -20.85
CA PRO A 29 -17.77 -13.70 -19.87
C PRO A 29 -18.40 -12.37 -20.26
N GLY A 30 -19.60 -12.15 -19.75
CA GLY A 30 -20.40 -10.97 -19.97
C GLY A 30 -19.63 -9.90 -19.27
N SER A 31 -18.95 -9.09 -20.08
CA SER A 31 -18.40 -7.77 -19.79
C SER A 31 -18.54 -7.47 -18.30
N ALA A 32 -17.52 -7.86 -17.54
CA ALA A 32 -17.45 -7.49 -16.15
C ALA A 32 -17.41 -5.96 -16.15
N THR A 33 -18.58 -5.35 -15.98
CA THR A 33 -18.69 -3.93 -15.67
C THR A 33 -17.86 -3.75 -14.40
N ASN A 34 -16.63 -3.29 -14.58
CA ASN A 34 -15.72 -2.94 -13.49
C ASN A 34 -16.52 -2.04 -12.56
N ALA A 35 -16.66 -2.46 -11.31
CA ALA A 35 -17.38 -1.65 -10.34
C ALA A 35 -16.59 -0.35 -10.20
N THR A 36 -17.25 0.80 -10.35
CA THR A 36 -16.55 2.09 -10.33
C THR A 36 -16.55 2.65 -8.91
N LEU A 37 -15.38 3.05 -8.42
CA LEU A 37 -15.23 3.67 -7.11
C LEU A 37 -15.02 5.19 -7.31
N LYS A 38 -15.97 6.00 -6.87
CA LYS A 38 -15.92 7.46 -7.05
C LYS A 38 -16.08 8.18 -5.72
N GLY A 39 -15.35 9.28 -5.55
CA GLY A 39 -15.52 10.20 -4.43
C GLY A 39 -14.20 10.63 -3.81
N ALA A 40 -14.30 11.46 -2.78
CA ALA A 40 -13.16 11.87 -1.96
C ALA A 40 -13.12 11.03 -0.68
N PHE A 41 -11.93 10.64 -0.27
CA PHE A 41 -11.66 9.83 0.90
C PHE A 41 -10.60 10.51 1.74
N SER A 42 -10.85 10.69 3.03
CA SER A 42 -9.83 11.10 4.00
C SER A 42 -8.93 9.89 4.26
N VAL A 43 -7.63 10.05 4.06
CA VAL A 43 -6.64 8.98 4.19
C VAL A 43 -5.77 9.22 5.40
N GLN A 44 -5.57 8.18 6.20
CA GLN A 44 -4.49 8.05 7.16
C GLN A 44 -3.69 6.79 6.83
N ALA A 45 -2.38 6.93 6.79
CA ALA A 45 -1.50 5.82 6.47
C ALA A 45 -0.22 5.85 7.29
N GLU A 46 0.32 4.66 7.50
CA GLU A 46 1.62 4.43 8.14
C GLU A 46 2.47 3.59 7.19
N GLU A 47 3.73 4.02 7.05
CA GLU A 47 4.73 3.31 6.26
C GLU A 47 5.99 3.15 7.10
N GLU A 48 6.56 1.96 7.08
CA GLU A 48 7.88 1.67 7.64
C GLU A 48 8.80 1.31 6.49
N CYS A 49 9.87 2.07 6.33
CA CYS A 49 10.80 1.95 5.21
C CYS A 49 12.20 1.64 5.71
N VAL A 50 12.86 0.69 5.05
CA VAL A 50 14.29 0.44 5.16
C VAL A 50 14.97 1.07 3.95
N HIS A 51 15.93 1.95 4.19
CA HIS A 51 16.83 2.47 3.17
C HIS A 51 18.13 1.67 3.19
N SER A 52 18.63 1.32 2.01
CA SER A 52 19.93 0.68 1.83
C SER A 52 20.57 1.19 0.54
N SER A 53 21.87 0.97 0.35
CA SER A 53 22.52 1.22 -0.94
C SER A 53 22.05 0.26 -2.02
N THR A 54 21.70 -0.97 -1.65
CA THR A 54 21.29 -2.03 -2.58
C THR A 54 20.49 -3.08 -1.82
N PHE A 55 19.57 -3.75 -2.52
CA PHE A 55 18.87 -4.94 -2.01
C PHE A 55 19.27 -6.16 -2.83
N GLY A 56 19.37 -7.32 -2.18
CA GLY A 56 19.59 -8.62 -2.83
C GLY A 56 18.42 -9.00 -3.74
N PRO A 57 18.58 -10.05 -4.57
CA PRO A 57 17.53 -10.49 -5.47
C PRO A 57 16.31 -11.05 -4.70
N PRO A 58 15.10 -11.04 -5.30
CA PRO A 58 13.94 -11.74 -4.78
C PRO A 58 14.24 -13.24 -4.54
N PRO A 59 13.56 -13.89 -3.58
CA PRO A 59 12.37 -13.41 -2.87
C PRO A 59 12.66 -12.67 -1.55
N VAL A 60 13.92 -12.65 -1.07
CA VAL A 60 14.23 -12.22 0.31
C VAL A 60 14.64 -10.73 0.40
N LEU A 61 14.89 -10.04 -0.72
CA LEU A 61 15.23 -8.60 -0.79
C LEU A 61 16.06 -8.10 0.41
N GLU A 62 17.16 -8.80 0.70
CA GLU A 62 18.01 -8.48 1.86
C GLU A 62 18.75 -7.17 1.63
N ALA A 63 18.78 -6.28 2.61
CA ALA A 63 19.54 -5.04 2.52
C ALA A 63 21.05 -5.31 2.55
N LEU A 64 21.78 -4.84 1.54
CA LEU A 64 23.23 -5.01 1.41
C LEU A 64 23.93 -3.69 1.73
N GLY A 65 24.51 -3.62 2.93
CA GLY A 65 25.24 -2.45 3.43
C GLY A 65 24.56 -1.77 4.63
N PRO A 66 25.00 -0.56 5.00
CA PRO A 66 24.37 0.20 6.09
C PRO A 66 22.90 0.45 5.81
N THR A 67 22.06 0.20 6.82
CA THR A 67 20.62 0.39 6.74
C THR A 67 20.17 1.57 7.59
N VAL A 68 19.16 2.28 7.11
CA VAL A 68 18.50 3.34 7.86
C VAL A 68 17.00 3.07 7.88
N MET A 69 16.41 3.13 9.07
CA MET A 69 14.97 2.95 9.25
C MET A 69 14.27 4.31 9.17
N GLU A 70 13.15 4.37 8.47
CA GLU A 70 12.30 5.55 8.36
C GLU A 70 10.84 5.17 8.61
N ASN A 71 10.24 5.79 9.62
CA ASN A 71 8.81 5.67 9.91
C ASN A 71 8.10 6.89 9.37
N ILE A 72 7.06 6.69 8.57
CA ILE A 72 6.32 7.73 7.87
C ILE A 72 4.86 7.66 8.26
N THR A 73 4.32 8.80 8.67
CA THR A 73 2.88 9.00 8.85
C THR A 73 2.38 9.88 7.74
N ILE A 74 1.28 9.49 7.10
CA ILE A 74 0.70 10.19 5.95
C ILE A 74 -0.75 10.53 6.24
N GLN A 75 -1.13 11.76 5.90
CA GLN A 75 -2.51 12.23 5.99
C GLN A 75 -2.86 13.03 4.74
N GLY A 76 -4.07 12.86 4.21
CA GLY A 76 -4.51 13.61 3.05
C GLY A 76 -5.86 13.19 2.51
N THR A 77 -6.10 13.55 1.25
CA THR A 77 -7.35 13.23 0.55
C THR A 77 -7.04 12.47 -0.72
N LEU A 78 -7.63 11.29 -0.86
CA LEU A 78 -7.67 10.51 -2.11
C LEU A 78 -8.97 10.83 -2.83
N THR A 79 -8.89 11.33 -4.06
CA THR A 79 -10.05 11.57 -4.93
C THR A 79 -10.03 10.58 -6.07
N LEU A 80 -11.09 9.79 -6.21
CA LEU A 80 -11.27 8.82 -7.29
C LEU A 80 -12.38 9.29 -8.24
N ASN A 81 -12.11 9.29 -9.54
CA ASN A 81 -12.97 9.91 -10.55
C ASN A 81 -14.08 8.99 -11.09
N GLY A 82 -13.96 7.68 -10.86
CA GLY A 82 -14.88 6.66 -11.39
C GLY A 82 -14.47 6.09 -12.75
N ASP A 83 -13.42 6.60 -13.39
CA ASP A 83 -12.90 6.18 -14.70
C ASP A 83 -11.61 5.34 -14.61
N GLY A 84 -11.29 4.86 -13.40
CA GLY A 84 -10.01 4.19 -13.12
C GLY A 84 -8.86 5.14 -12.80
N THR A 85 -9.09 6.46 -12.75
CA THR A 85 -8.09 7.46 -12.35
C THR A 85 -8.45 8.16 -11.05
N GLY A 86 -7.44 8.77 -10.44
CA GLY A 86 -7.59 9.58 -9.25
C GLY A 86 -6.35 10.39 -8.91
N GLU A 87 -6.41 11.03 -7.76
CA GLU A 87 -5.34 11.85 -7.23
C GLU A 87 -5.33 11.79 -5.71
N PHE A 88 -4.14 11.59 -5.14
CA PHE A 88 -3.90 11.76 -3.72
C PHE A 88 -3.14 13.06 -3.47
N VAL A 89 -3.65 13.90 -2.57
CA VAL A 89 -2.96 15.12 -2.10
C VAL A 89 -2.89 15.08 -0.58
N GLY A 90 -1.70 15.27 -0.03
CA GLY A 90 -1.51 15.14 1.40
C GLY A 90 -0.22 15.73 1.93
N ARG A 91 0.06 15.33 3.16
CA ARG A 91 1.28 15.62 3.89
C ARG A 91 1.80 14.33 4.51
N SER A 92 3.11 14.28 4.68
CA SER A 92 3.78 13.23 5.42
C SER A 92 4.68 13.85 6.47
N ALA A 93 4.83 13.15 7.59
CA ALA A 93 5.87 13.39 8.56
C ALA A 93 6.67 12.09 8.69
N SER A 94 7.99 12.17 8.52
CA SER A 94 8.87 11.02 8.69
C SER A 94 9.87 11.24 9.81
N ILE A 95 10.19 10.16 10.51
CA ILE A 95 11.25 10.09 11.52
C ILE A 95 12.25 9.07 10.99
N THR A 96 13.46 9.55 10.68
CA THR A 96 14.56 8.68 10.25
C THR A 96 15.41 8.33 11.45
N THR A 97 15.58 7.04 11.76
CA THR A 97 16.45 6.61 12.86
C THR A 97 17.84 6.31 12.31
N ILE A 98 18.81 7.17 12.64
CA ILE A 98 20.24 6.94 12.41
C ILE A 98 20.93 6.83 13.77
N ALA A 99 22.05 6.09 13.86
CA ALA A 99 22.68 5.66 15.10
C ALA A 99 22.87 6.73 16.21
N ILE A 100 22.90 8.02 15.86
CA ILE A 100 23.13 9.14 16.78
C ILE A 100 22.07 10.25 16.72
N ALA A 101 21.03 10.11 15.89
CA ALA A 101 19.99 11.14 15.73
C ALA A 101 18.69 10.59 15.12
N SER A 102 17.57 11.26 15.44
CA SER A 102 16.26 10.98 14.83
C SER A 102 15.70 12.23 14.17
N PRO A 103 16.25 12.67 13.02
CA PRO A 103 15.73 13.84 12.32
C PRO A 103 14.27 13.62 11.92
N VAL A 104 13.44 14.65 12.17
CA VAL A 104 12.06 14.73 11.70
C VAL A 104 12.02 15.50 10.39
N GLN A 105 11.33 14.96 9.39
CA GLN A 105 11.08 15.61 8.11
C GLN A 105 9.59 15.74 7.89
N GLN A 106 9.17 16.84 7.26
CA GLN A 106 7.81 17.02 6.80
C GLN A 106 7.81 17.23 5.29
N SER A 107 6.85 16.64 4.60
CA SER A 107 6.69 16.83 3.16
C SER A 107 5.23 17.06 2.81
N THR A 108 4.96 17.99 1.92
CA THR A 108 3.72 17.93 1.12
C THR A 108 3.93 16.92 0.00
N LEU A 109 2.85 16.27 -0.45
CA LEU A 109 2.93 15.30 -1.53
C LEU A 109 1.66 15.32 -2.38
N ARG A 110 1.85 14.99 -3.66
CA ARG A 110 0.82 14.85 -4.68
C ARG A 110 1.12 13.59 -5.48
N CYS A 111 0.13 12.71 -5.63
CA CYS A 111 0.29 11.46 -6.36
C CYS A 111 -0.86 11.30 -7.36
N PRO A 112 -0.61 11.32 -8.68
CA PRO A 112 -1.54 10.68 -9.61
C PRO A 112 -1.75 9.21 -9.23
N VAL A 113 -2.98 8.75 -9.39
CA VAL A 113 -3.42 7.40 -9.05
C VAL A 113 -4.13 6.76 -10.23
N THR A 114 -3.85 5.49 -10.48
CA THR A 114 -4.70 4.61 -11.27
C THR A 114 -5.27 3.54 -10.34
N TYR A 115 -6.49 3.09 -10.60
CA TYR A 115 -7.11 2.05 -9.79
C TYR A 115 -8.07 1.18 -10.60
N SER A 116 -8.31 -0.01 -10.08
CA SER A 116 -9.39 -0.91 -10.53
C SER A 116 -10.11 -1.46 -9.31
N MET A 117 -11.39 -1.80 -9.49
CA MET A 117 -12.19 -2.45 -8.46
C MET A 117 -13.02 -3.57 -9.08
N ASP A 118 -12.95 -4.74 -8.48
CA ASP A 118 -13.77 -5.87 -8.89
C ASP A 118 -15.17 -5.84 -8.26
N ARG A 119 -16.04 -6.78 -8.65
CA ARG A 119 -17.40 -6.88 -8.09
C ARG A 119 -17.43 -7.31 -6.62
N GLY A 120 -16.36 -7.91 -6.11
CA GLY A 120 -16.19 -8.28 -4.71
C GLY A 120 -15.71 -7.13 -3.82
N GLY A 121 -15.49 -5.95 -4.40
CA GLY A 121 -14.97 -4.79 -3.69
C GLY A 121 -13.45 -4.84 -3.46
N VAL A 122 -12.72 -5.76 -4.11
CA VAL A 122 -11.26 -5.75 -4.09
C VAL A 122 -10.79 -4.58 -4.93
N VAL A 123 -9.92 -3.76 -4.37
CA VAL A 123 -9.36 -2.57 -5.00
C VAL A 123 -7.87 -2.78 -5.21
N SER A 124 -7.39 -2.54 -6.42
CA SER A 124 -5.97 -2.41 -6.73
C SER A 124 -5.69 -0.97 -7.11
N LEU A 125 -4.72 -0.33 -6.46
CA LEU A 125 -4.38 1.07 -6.60
C LEU A 125 -2.88 1.19 -6.87
N GLU A 126 -2.51 1.89 -7.94
CA GLU A 126 -1.12 2.23 -8.22
C GLU A 126 -0.95 3.76 -8.13
N ARG A 127 0.15 4.21 -7.53
CA ARG A 127 0.45 5.63 -7.38
C ARG A 127 1.92 5.92 -7.64
N THR A 128 2.18 7.09 -8.21
CA THR A 128 3.52 7.68 -8.30
C THR A 128 3.46 9.03 -7.58
N CYS A 129 4.34 9.28 -6.61
CA CYS A 129 4.25 10.48 -5.79
C CYS A 129 5.37 11.46 -6.08
N THR A 130 5.04 12.75 -6.08
CA THR A 130 6.01 13.83 -5.96
C THR A 130 5.74 14.61 -4.69
N GLY A 131 6.79 15.14 -4.08
CA GLY A 131 6.63 15.92 -2.87
C GLY A 131 7.75 16.91 -2.66
N THR A 132 7.57 17.77 -1.66
CA THR A 132 8.51 18.81 -1.28
C THR A 132 8.82 18.69 0.20
N VAL A 133 10.07 18.35 0.53
CA VAL A 133 10.55 18.20 1.91
C VAL A 133 11.00 19.54 2.47
N THR A 134 10.60 19.80 3.72
CA THR A 134 11.12 20.86 4.58
C THR A 134 11.76 20.20 5.81
N ARG A 135 13.05 20.47 6.05
CA ARG A 135 13.82 19.88 7.14
C ARG A 135 14.11 20.94 8.22
N GLY A 136 13.47 20.84 9.39
CA GLY A 136 13.78 21.63 10.59
C GLY A 136 13.60 23.16 10.47
N SER A 137 13.92 23.88 11.55
CA SER A 137 13.68 25.33 11.72
C SER A 137 14.59 26.24 10.87
N LEU A 138 15.46 25.67 10.06
CA LEU A 138 16.31 26.39 9.13
C LEU A 138 15.88 25.98 7.73
N SER A 139 15.41 26.96 6.97
CA SER A 139 14.97 26.89 5.59
C SER A 139 16.08 26.43 4.63
N VAL A 140 16.63 25.24 4.84
CA VAL A 140 17.39 24.52 3.82
C VAL A 140 16.36 24.22 2.75
N GLY A 141 16.46 24.95 1.64
CA GLY A 141 15.39 25.13 0.66
C GLY A 141 14.63 23.85 0.34
N ALA A 142 13.30 24.00 0.25
CA ALA A 142 12.35 23.00 -0.21
C ALA A 142 12.98 22.06 -1.26
N GLN A 143 13.15 20.79 -0.92
CA GLN A 143 13.70 19.79 -1.84
C GLN A 143 12.57 19.01 -2.47
N VAL A 144 12.49 19.04 -3.80
CA VAL A 144 11.54 18.20 -4.53
C VAL A 144 12.08 16.78 -4.60
N TRP A 145 11.20 15.81 -4.38
CA TRP A 145 11.47 14.39 -4.59
C TRP A 145 10.36 13.74 -5.41
N THR A 146 10.73 12.66 -6.08
CA THR A 146 9.81 11.77 -6.80
C THR A 146 10.02 10.34 -6.34
N ALA A 147 8.94 9.66 -6.00
CA ALA A 147 8.88 8.23 -5.76
C ALA A 147 8.52 7.49 -7.04
N SER A 148 9.06 6.29 -7.23
CA SER A 148 8.60 5.36 -8.27
C SER A 148 7.15 4.91 -8.03
N ALA A 149 6.54 4.28 -9.03
CA ALA A 149 5.22 3.69 -8.89
C ALA A 149 5.21 2.63 -7.78
N VAL A 150 4.12 2.60 -7.01
CA VAL A 150 3.88 1.62 -5.94
C VAL A 150 2.45 1.13 -6.04
N ARG A 151 2.26 -0.18 -5.90
CA ARG A 151 0.95 -0.82 -5.91
C ARG A 151 0.49 -1.13 -4.49
N LEU A 152 -0.79 -0.88 -4.23
CA LEU A 152 -1.49 -1.23 -3.02
C LEU A 152 -2.74 -2.02 -3.41
N GLU A 153 -3.08 -3.02 -2.62
CA GLU A 153 -4.35 -3.74 -2.79
C GLU A 153 -5.10 -3.84 -1.48
N GLY A 154 -6.41 -4.00 -1.58
CA GLY A 154 -7.23 -4.20 -0.40
C GLY A 154 -8.71 -4.21 -0.76
N ARG A 155 -9.54 -3.64 0.10
CA ARG A 155 -11.00 -3.77 -0.01
C ARG A 155 -11.74 -2.49 0.31
N PHE A 156 -12.78 -2.25 -0.49
CA PHE A 156 -13.79 -1.24 -0.24
C PHE A 156 -15.02 -1.87 0.43
N HIS A 157 -15.40 -1.30 1.57
CA HIS A 157 -16.57 -1.68 2.35
C HIS A 157 -17.69 -0.67 2.08
N SER A 158 -18.60 -1.01 1.18
CA SER A 158 -19.68 -0.10 0.73
C SER A 158 -20.60 0.40 1.86
N VAL A 159 -20.84 -0.43 2.87
CA VAL A 159 -21.70 -0.09 4.03
C VAL A 159 -21.09 1.01 4.89
N THR A 160 -19.79 0.94 5.15
CA THR A 160 -19.08 1.90 6.01
C THR A 160 -18.43 3.03 5.22
N GLY A 161 -18.37 2.92 3.89
CA GLY A 161 -17.60 3.82 3.04
C GLY A 161 -16.09 3.76 3.30
N ALA A 162 -15.60 2.69 3.94
CA ALA A 162 -14.20 2.52 4.27
C ALA A 162 -13.45 1.80 3.14
N LEU A 163 -12.25 2.26 2.86
CA LEU A 163 -11.30 1.65 1.94
C LEU A 163 -10.03 1.31 2.74
N GLN A 164 -9.70 0.03 2.80
CA GLN A 164 -8.47 -0.46 3.41
C GLN A 164 -7.54 -0.92 2.29
N LEU A 165 -6.29 -0.46 2.32
CA LEU A 165 -5.28 -0.79 1.34
C LEU A 165 -3.99 -1.16 2.07
N ALA A 166 -3.28 -2.16 1.58
CA ALA A 166 -1.99 -2.57 2.10
C ALA A 166 -1.07 -2.93 0.94
N ASP A 167 0.22 -3.01 1.23
CA ASP A 167 1.16 -3.54 0.26
C ASP A 167 0.92 -5.05 0.05
N THR A 168 0.90 -5.50 -1.20
CA THR A 168 0.78 -6.94 -1.54
C THR A 168 1.99 -7.50 -2.26
N ALA A 169 2.98 -6.65 -2.60
CA ALA A 169 4.22 -7.08 -3.23
C ALA A 169 5.40 -6.36 -2.59
N LEU A 170 6.45 -7.11 -2.25
CA LEU A 170 7.71 -6.52 -1.83
C LEU A 170 8.40 -5.92 -3.06
N GLU A 171 8.24 -4.62 -3.25
CA GLU A 171 8.84 -3.86 -4.35
C GLU A 171 9.80 -2.80 -3.82
N ILE A 172 10.93 -2.65 -4.51
CA ILE A 172 11.90 -1.60 -4.20
C ILE A 172 11.38 -0.30 -4.80
N GLU A 173 11.03 0.63 -3.92
CA GLU A 173 10.71 2.00 -4.30
C GLU A 173 12.00 2.80 -4.43
N THR A 174 12.10 3.67 -5.43
CA THR A 174 13.23 4.59 -5.55
C THR A 174 12.79 6.03 -5.32
N ILE A 175 13.42 6.69 -4.35
CA ILE A 175 13.29 8.13 -4.15
C ILE A 175 14.37 8.85 -4.93
N THR A 176 13.96 9.72 -5.85
CA THR A 176 14.86 10.59 -6.60
C THR A 176 14.73 12.01 -6.07
N SER A 177 15.81 12.56 -5.52
CA SER A 177 15.89 13.96 -5.10
C SER A 177 16.06 14.91 -6.31
N PHE A 178 15.80 16.20 -6.14
CA PHE A 178 16.04 17.23 -7.15
C PHE A 178 17.47 17.24 -7.73
N ARG A 179 18.46 16.77 -6.95
CA ARG A 179 19.87 16.67 -7.40
C ARG A 179 20.19 15.35 -8.11
N GLY A 180 19.18 14.54 -8.42
CA GLY A 180 19.31 13.27 -9.12
C GLY A 180 19.81 12.11 -8.25
N ALA A 181 20.11 12.33 -6.97
CA ALA A 181 20.46 11.24 -6.06
C ALA A 181 19.25 10.32 -5.90
N ARG A 182 19.49 9.01 -6.09
CA ARG A 182 18.50 7.94 -5.99
C ARG A 182 18.75 7.13 -4.73
N THR A 183 17.75 7.03 -3.88
CA THR A 183 17.79 6.23 -2.67
C THR A 183 16.76 5.13 -2.78
N PRO A 184 17.18 3.86 -2.93
CA PRO A 184 16.25 2.76 -2.92
C PRO A 184 15.79 2.49 -1.48
N ARG A 185 14.51 2.17 -1.34
CA ARG A 185 13.91 1.77 -0.08
C ARG A 185 12.91 0.64 -0.30
N LEU A 186 12.82 -0.22 0.70
CA LEU A 186 11.76 -1.22 0.80
C LEU A 186 10.82 -0.74 1.91
N CYS A 187 9.52 -0.68 1.65
CA CYS A 187 8.58 -0.26 2.70
C CYS A 187 7.42 -1.23 2.84
N THR A 188 6.93 -1.36 4.07
CA THR A 188 5.63 -1.96 4.38
C THR A 188 4.63 -0.84 4.63
N ARG A 189 3.43 -0.95 4.05
CA ARG A 189 2.44 0.13 4.04
C ARG A 189 1.07 -0.38 4.46
N ALA A 190 0.38 0.41 5.28
CA ALA A 190 -1.01 0.20 5.64
C ALA A 190 -1.78 1.52 5.56
N TRP A 191 -2.86 1.51 4.79
CA TRP A 191 -3.67 2.68 4.46
C TRP A 191 -5.12 2.44 4.90
N SER A 192 -5.66 3.39 5.66
CA SER A 192 -7.07 3.46 6.00
C SER A 192 -7.65 4.74 5.41
N ALA A 193 -8.71 4.59 4.62
CA ALA A 193 -9.37 5.70 3.97
C ALA A 193 -10.88 5.67 4.21
N PHE A 194 -11.47 6.82 4.52
CA PHE A 194 -12.90 6.93 4.81
C PHE A 194 -13.54 7.94 3.87
N ARG A 195 -14.66 7.56 3.25
CA ARG A 195 -15.38 8.44 2.33
C ARG A 195 -15.81 9.72 3.04
N ILE A 196 -15.51 10.86 2.42
CA ILE A 196 -15.98 12.16 2.88
C ILE A 196 -17.40 12.34 2.35
N GLU A 197 -18.38 12.26 3.24
CA GLU A 197 -19.76 12.62 2.90
C GLU A 197 -19.85 14.14 2.76
N ARG A 198 -20.42 14.62 1.65
CA ARG A 198 -20.78 16.04 1.57
C ARG A 198 -22.09 16.24 2.35
N PRO A 199 -22.18 17.25 3.23
CA PRO A 199 -23.48 17.65 3.77
C PRO A 199 -24.40 18.02 2.60
N ARG A 200 -25.63 17.49 2.66
CA ARG A 200 -26.67 17.76 1.67
C ARG A 200 -27.24 19.16 1.85
#